data_AF-A0A6V7LWD8-F1
#
_entry.id   AF-A0A6V7LWD8-F1
#
_cell.length_a   1.000
_cell.length_b   1.000
_cell.length_c   1.000
_cell.angle_alpha   90.00
_cell.angle_beta   90.00
_cell.angle_gamma   90.00
#
_symmetry.space_group_name_H-M   'P 1'
#
loop_
_entity.id
_entity.type
_entity.pdbx_description
1 polymer ?
#
loop_
_entity_poly.entity_id
_entity_poly.type
_entity_poly.pdbx_seq_one_letter_code
_entity_poly.pdbx_strand_id
1 'polypeptide(L)'
;PDIPVRGYNREWQHWLVGNIPEDKVAKGEVLTEYVGPAPPKNSGKHRYVFLLYKQNQGAITFDERRIGNRDKRRNRFSIKKFAEKYNLEGPLAGNYLKAEFDDYVPIIHKQVAL
;
A
#
# COMPACT_ATOMS: atom_id res chain seq x y z
N PRO A 1 -4.81 4.82 -4.79
CA PRO A 1 -5.28 6.24 -4.82
C PRO A 1 -6.79 6.40 -5.08
N ASP A 2 -7.43 5.44 -5.74
CA ASP A 2 -8.83 5.51 -6.14
C ASP A 2 -9.67 4.60 -5.20
N ILE A 3 -10.49 5.13 -4.27
CA ILE A 3 -11.36 4.31 -3.38
C ILE A 3 -12.60 5.08 -2.86
N PRO A 4 -13.79 4.46 -2.77
CA PRO A 4 -14.30 3.52 -3.77
C PRO A 4 -14.42 4.20 -5.15
N VAL A 5 -14.37 5.53 -5.15
CA VAL A 5 -14.26 6.42 -6.30
C VAL A 5 -13.07 7.36 -6.09
N ARG A 6 -12.57 7.97 -7.17
CA ARG A 6 -11.41 8.87 -7.10
C ARG A 6 -11.70 10.08 -6.18
N GLY A 7 -10.81 10.33 -5.20
CA GLY A 7 -10.80 11.57 -4.40
C GLY A 7 -11.29 11.47 -2.95
N TYR A 8 -12.03 10.44 -2.57
CA TYR A 8 -12.53 10.25 -1.20
C TYR A 8 -11.71 9.20 -0.43
N ASN A 9 -11.46 9.37 0.88
CA ASN A 9 -10.75 8.41 1.76
C ASN A 9 -9.40 7.81 1.24
N ARG A 10 -8.81 8.42 0.21
CA ARG A 10 -7.52 8.01 -0.38
C ARG A 10 -6.36 8.27 0.60
N GLU A 11 -5.28 7.50 0.52
CA GLU A 11 -5.05 6.31 -0.30
C GLU A 11 -5.37 5.03 0.50
N TRP A 12 -5.53 3.89 -0.19
CA TRP A 12 -5.66 2.59 0.46
C TRP A 12 -4.30 1.93 0.44
N GLN A 13 -3.81 1.54 1.59
CA GLN A 13 -2.50 0.94 1.73
C GLN A 13 -2.58 -0.57 1.48
N HIS A 14 -2.20 -0.97 0.27
CA HIS A 14 -2.17 -2.38 -0.14
C HIS A 14 -1.01 -3.14 0.51
N TRP A 15 0.15 -2.51 0.61
CA TRP A 15 1.37 -3.12 1.11
C TRP A 15 2.35 -2.03 1.53
N LEU A 16 3.07 -2.23 2.63
CA LEU A 16 4.18 -1.36 3.03
C LEU A 16 5.25 -2.19 3.72
N VAL A 17 6.47 -2.10 3.19
CA VAL A 17 7.66 -2.76 3.72
C VAL A 17 8.75 -1.71 3.86
N GLY A 18 9.33 -1.60 5.05
CA GLY A 18 10.48 -0.74 5.33
C GLY A 18 11.73 -1.57 5.58
N ASN A 19 12.87 -0.90 5.78
CA ASN A 19 14.13 -1.55 6.16
C ASN A 19 14.54 -2.71 5.22
N ILE A 20 14.29 -2.57 3.92
CA ILE A 20 14.65 -3.58 2.92
C ILE A 20 16.17 -3.55 2.72
N PRO A 21 16.90 -4.65 3.00
CA PRO A 21 18.32 -4.71 2.70
C PRO A 21 18.51 -4.93 1.20
N GLU A 22 19.13 -3.96 0.54
CA GLU A 22 19.38 -3.97 -0.92
C GLU A 22 18.06 -4.13 -1.69
N ASP A 23 17.89 -5.24 -2.40
CA ASP A 23 16.70 -5.61 -3.19
C ASP A 23 15.89 -6.75 -2.55
N LYS A 24 16.27 -7.19 -1.35
CA LYS A 24 15.70 -8.38 -0.69
C LYS A 24 14.44 -8.04 0.09
N VAL A 25 13.35 -7.74 -0.62
CA VAL A 25 12.05 -7.33 -0.04
C VAL A 25 11.58 -8.29 1.05
N ALA A 26 11.78 -9.60 0.88
CA ALA A 26 11.40 -10.63 1.84
C ALA A 26 12.13 -10.53 3.21
N LYS A 27 13.25 -9.80 3.29
CA LYS A 27 13.98 -9.53 4.53
C LYS A 27 13.65 -8.17 5.14
N GLY A 28 12.81 -7.37 4.48
CA GLY A 28 12.35 -6.10 5.01
C GLY A 28 11.33 -6.27 6.13
N GLU A 29 11.10 -5.20 6.87
CA GLU A 29 10.10 -5.11 7.91
C GLU A 29 8.71 -4.83 7.33
N VAL A 30 7.79 -5.78 7.46
CA VAL A 30 6.41 -5.62 6.96
C VAL A 30 5.59 -4.76 7.92
N LEU A 31 5.34 -3.51 7.52
CA LEU A 31 4.51 -2.57 8.26
C LEU A 31 3.02 -2.79 7.97
N THR A 32 2.71 -3.17 6.73
CA THR A 32 1.36 -3.50 6.29
C THR A 32 1.44 -4.69 5.38
N GLU A 33 0.83 -5.81 5.76
CA GLU A 33 0.80 -7.04 4.97
C GLU A 33 0.06 -6.82 3.65
N TYR A 34 0.50 -7.56 2.62
CA TYR A 34 -0.04 -7.42 1.27
C TYR A 34 -1.51 -7.83 1.20
N VAL A 35 -2.31 -6.97 0.57
CA VAL A 35 -3.66 -7.30 0.08
C VAL A 35 -3.74 -6.88 -1.38
N GLY A 36 -4.13 -7.83 -2.23
CA GLY A 36 -4.17 -7.63 -3.68
C GLY A 36 -5.22 -6.60 -4.15
N PRO A 37 -5.24 -6.31 -5.46
CA PRO A 37 -6.30 -5.51 -6.06
C PRO A 37 -7.69 -6.09 -5.80
N ALA A 38 -8.60 -5.25 -5.29
CA ALA A 38 -9.99 -5.63 -5.04
C ALA A 38 -10.96 -4.47 -5.35
N PRO A 39 -10.95 -3.95 -6.60
CA PRO A 39 -11.81 -2.82 -6.98
C PRO A 39 -13.29 -3.22 -6.91
N PRO A 40 -14.17 -2.40 -6.33
CA PRO A 40 -15.60 -2.70 -6.26
C PRO A 40 -16.25 -2.92 -7.63
N LYS A 41 -17.33 -3.70 -7.66
CA LYS A 41 -18.12 -3.86 -8.88
C LYS A 41 -18.62 -2.50 -9.37
N ASN A 42 -18.55 -2.27 -10.68
CA ASN A 42 -18.97 -1.04 -11.35
C ASN A 42 -18.20 0.25 -10.97
N SER A 43 -17.04 0.17 -10.31
CA SER A 43 -16.19 1.34 -10.03
C SER A 43 -15.17 1.65 -11.13
N GLY A 44 -15.11 0.81 -12.18
CA GLY A 44 -14.17 0.92 -13.29
C GLY A 44 -12.75 0.47 -12.92
N LYS A 45 -11.77 0.92 -13.70
CA LYS A 45 -10.35 0.55 -13.52
C LYS A 45 -9.69 1.40 -12.43
N HIS A 46 -9.18 0.77 -11.39
CA HIS A 46 -8.43 1.41 -10.31
C HIS A 46 -6.93 1.30 -10.55
N ARG A 47 -6.18 2.34 -10.15
CA ARG A 47 -4.71 2.32 -10.20
C ARG A 47 -4.14 1.79 -8.89
N TYR A 48 -3.24 0.83 -9.01
CA TYR A 48 -2.42 0.31 -7.92
C TYR A 48 -0.98 0.69 -8.21
N VAL A 49 -0.41 1.51 -7.34
CA VAL A 49 0.88 2.16 -7.58
C VAL A 49 1.89 1.59 -6.59
N PHE A 50 3.00 1.09 -7.11
CA PHE A 50 4.18 0.67 -6.35
C PHE A 50 5.19 1.80 -6.43
N LEU A 51 5.75 2.19 -5.28
CA LEU A 51 6.75 3.25 -5.17
C LEU A 51 7.89 2.73 -4.32
N LEU A 52 9.13 2.99 -4.77
CA LEU A 52 10.34 2.66 -4.06
C LEU A 52 11.01 3.95 -3.58
N TYR A 53 11.31 4.02 -2.30
CA TYR A 53 12.00 5.14 -1.66
C TYR A 53 13.30 4.65 -1.02
N LYS A 54 14.26 5.56 -0.89
CA LYS A 54 15.55 5.27 -0.25
C LYS A 54 15.59 5.82 1.17
N GLN A 55 16.15 5.02 2.08
CA GLN A 55 16.41 5.39 3.46
C GLN A 55 17.86 5.88 3.57
N ASN A 56 18.06 7.19 3.75
CA ASN A 56 19.41 7.76 3.79
C ASN A 56 20.09 7.61 5.15
N GLN A 57 19.31 7.42 6.21
CA GLN A 57 19.74 7.29 7.59
C GLN A 57 19.94 5.83 8.05
N GLY A 58 19.93 4.87 7.11
CA GLY A 58 19.97 3.45 7.44
C GLY A 58 18.62 2.90 7.92
N ALA A 59 18.65 1.91 8.82
CA ALA A 59 17.44 1.30 9.35
C ALA A 59 16.64 2.28 10.22
N ILE A 60 15.32 2.28 10.04
CA ILE A 60 14.37 3.19 10.70
C ILE A 60 13.58 2.40 11.74
N THR A 61 13.31 3.01 12.89
CA THR A 61 12.27 2.51 13.80
C THR A 61 10.93 3.13 13.41
N PHE A 62 10.05 2.32 12.82
CA PHE A 62 8.70 2.75 12.42
C PHE A 62 7.72 2.65 13.58
N ASP A 63 7.06 3.76 13.91
CA ASP A 63 6.05 3.84 14.97
C ASP A 63 4.64 3.48 14.45
N GLU A 64 4.50 3.26 13.14
CA GLU A 64 3.22 2.91 12.53
C GLU A 64 2.70 1.60 13.11
N ARG A 65 1.41 1.56 13.38
CA ARG A 65 0.75 0.31 13.75
C ARG A 65 0.96 -0.74 12.64
N ARG A 66 1.38 -1.95 13.01
CA ARG A 66 1.45 -3.06 12.06
C ARG A 66 0.04 -3.47 11.63
N ILE A 67 -0.19 -3.57 10.32
CA ILE A 67 -1.51 -3.82 9.72
C ILE A 67 -1.50 -5.19 9.05
N GLY A 68 -2.22 -6.16 9.64
CA GLY A 68 -2.39 -7.49 9.07
C GLY A 68 -3.31 -7.52 7.84
N ASN A 69 -3.25 -8.60 7.07
CA ASN A 69 -3.98 -8.80 5.80
C ASN A 69 -5.50 -8.98 5.96
N ARG A 70 -6.02 -8.96 7.20
CA ARG A 70 -7.45 -8.96 7.53
C ARG A 70 -7.95 -7.64 8.13
N ASP A 71 -7.07 -6.65 8.31
CA ASP A 71 -7.45 -5.37 8.92
C ASP A 71 -8.00 -4.39 7.88
N LYS A 72 -9.17 -3.81 8.17
CA LYS A 72 -9.87 -2.83 7.34
C LYS A 72 -9.30 -1.40 7.42
N ARG A 73 -8.51 -1.07 8.44
CA ARG A 73 -7.96 0.28 8.70
C ARG A 73 -6.76 0.59 7.82
N ARG A 74 -6.99 0.58 6.50
CA ARG A 74 -5.98 0.79 5.46
C ARG A 74 -6.24 2.05 4.63
N ASN A 75 -7.37 2.72 4.86
CA ASN A 75 -7.74 3.96 4.19
C ASN A 75 -6.99 5.17 4.79
N ARG A 76 -7.05 6.32 4.09
CA ARG A 76 -6.44 7.59 4.52
C ARG A 76 -4.92 7.53 4.70
N PHE A 77 -4.25 6.56 4.07
CA PHE A 77 -2.80 6.56 3.99
C PHE A 77 -2.32 7.68 3.05
N SER A 78 -1.12 8.21 3.31
CA SER A 78 -0.48 9.17 2.42
C SER A 78 1.00 8.85 2.33
N ILE A 79 1.43 8.31 1.19
CA ILE A 79 2.84 8.02 0.96
C ILE A 79 3.71 9.27 1.05
N LYS A 80 3.17 10.43 0.63
CA LYS A 80 3.85 11.73 0.74
C LYS A 80 4.17 12.07 2.20
N LYS A 81 3.18 12.02 3.08
CA LYS A 81 3.40 12.31 4.52
C LYS A 81 4.31 11.28 5.18
N PHE A 82 4.21 10.02 4.78
CA PHE A 82 5.08 8.96 5.29
C PHE A 82 6.55 9.21 4.89
N ALA A 83 6.80 9.55 3.62
CA ALA A 83 8.13 9.89 3.13
C ALA A 83 8.69 11.14 3.81
N GLU A 84 7.88 12.19 3.99
CA GLU A 84 8.27 13.40 4.72
C GLU A 84 8.64 13.11 6.18
N LYS A 85 7.79 12.35 6.89
CA LYS A 85 8.00 11.97 8.30
C LYS A 85 9.34 11.27 8.53
N TYR A 86 9.72 10.39 7.61
CA TYR A 86 10.93 9.60 7.71
C TYR A 86 12.08 10.11 6.84
N ASN A 87 11.98 11.33 6.30
CA ASN A 87 13.00 11.94 5.45
C ASN A 87 13.50 10.99 4.33
N LEU A 88 12.56 10.28 3.70
CA LEU A 88 12.87 9.34 2.63
C LEU A 88 13.19 10.09 1.34
N GLU A 89 14.21 9.63 0.62
CA GLU A 89 14.55 10.15 -0.70
C GLU A 89 13.73 9.44 -1.79
N GLY A 90 13.15 10.21 -2.71
CA GLY A 90 12.45 9.67 -3.87
C GLY A 90 11.02 10.17 -4.07
N PRO A 91 10.18 9.41 -4.81
CA PRO A 91 10.39 8.01 -5.20
C PRO A 91 11.54 7.85 -6.21
N LEU A 92 12.40 6.84 -6.00
CA LEU A 92 13.49 6.48 -6.92
C LEU A 92 13.01 5.66 -8.11
N ALA A 93 11.99 4.83 -7.88
CA ALA A 93 11.34 4.03 -8.90
C ALA A 93 9.85 3.93 -8.61
N GLY A 94 9.08 3.68 -9.66
CA GLY A 94 7.66 3.44 -9.54
C GLY A 94 7.16 2.54 -10.66
N ASN A 95 6.13 1.77 -10.36
CA ASN A 95 5.39 1.02 -11.36
C ASN A 95 3.90 1.05 -10.98
N TYR A 96 3.02 0.73 -11.92
CA TYR A 96 1.60 0.66 -11.63
C TYR A 96 0.92 -0.40 -12.48
N LEU A 97 -0.20 -0.90 -11.97
CA LEU A 97 -1.14 -1.70 -12.73
C LEU A 97 -2.55 -1.11 -12.61
N LYS A 98 -3.41 -1.48 -13.56
CA LYS A 98 -4.84 -1.18 -13.51
C LYS A 98 -5.59 -2.50 -13.38
N ALA A 99 -6.50 -2.56 -12.43
CA ALA A 99 -7.42 -3.69 -12.28
C ALA A 99 -8.85 -3.17 -12.18
N GLU A 100 -9.79 -3.97 -12.66
CA GLU A 100 -11.22 -3.80 -12.46
C GLU A 100 -11.80 -5.06 -11.81
N PHE A 101 -13.09 -5.04 -11.51
CA PHE A 101 -13.74 -6.13 -10.79
C PHE A 101 -13.61 -7.47 -11.54
N ASP A 102 -13.30 -8.53 -10.80
CA ASP A 102 -13.32 -9.92 -11.24
C ASP A 102 -13.89 -10.84 -10.14
N ASP A 103 -13.96 -12.13 -10.40
CA ASP A 103 -14.53 -13.13 -9.48
C ASP A 103 -13.66 -13.38 -8.23
N TYR A 104 -12.43 -12.86 -8.19
CA TYR A 104 -11.56 -12.95 -7.02
C TYR A 104 -11.81 -11.82 -6.01
N VAL A 105 -12.34 -10.68 -6.46
CA VAL A 105 -12.65 -9.53 -5.59
C VAL A 105 -13.50 -9.89 -4.36
N PRO A 106 -14.60 -10.66 -4.46
CA PRO A 106 -15.40 -11.03 -3.29
C PRO A 106 -14.63 -11.85 -2.24
N ILE A 107 -13.62 -12.62 -2.66
CA ILE A 107 -12.76 -13.39 -1.75
C ILE A 107 -11.89 -12.44 -0.94
N ILE A 108 -11.29 -11.43 -1.60
CA ILE A 108 -10.49 -10.42 -0.93
C ILE A 108 -11.35 -9.55 -0.01
N HIS A 109 -12.54 -9.13 -0.44
CA HIS A 109 -13.46 -8.37 0.42
C HIS A 109 -13.76 -9.12 1.73
N LYS A 110 -14.09 -10.42 1.64
CA LYS A 110 -14.24 -11.29 2.83
C LYS A 110 -12.98 -11.36 3.69
N GLN A 111 -11.79 -11.44 3.08
CA GLN A 111 -10.52 -11.49 3.79
C GLN A 111 -10.29 -10.24 4.67
N VAL A 112 -10.60 -9.05 4.14
CA VAL A 112 -10.41 -7.76 4.85
C VAL A 112 -11.68 -7.23 5.54
N ALA A 113 -12.72 -8.05 5.66
CA ALA A 113 -14.01 -7.69 6.22
C ALA A 113 -14.62 -6.40 5.60
N LEU A 114 -14.51 -6.30 4.26
CA LEU A 114 -15.14 -5.29 3.41
C LEU A 114 -16.39 -5.86 2.72
#